data_AF-A0A1V6SGG0-F1
#
_entry.id   AF-A0A1V6SGG0-F1
#
_cell.length_a   1.000
_cell.length_b   1.000
_cell.length_c   1.000
_cell.angle_alpha   90.00
_cell.angle_beta   90.00
_cell.angle_gamma   90.00
#
_symmetry.space_group_name_H-M   'P 1'
#
loop_
_entity.id
_entity.type
_entity.pdbx_description
1 polymer ?
#
loop_
_entity_poly.entity_id
_entity_poly.type
_entity_poly.pdbx_seq_one_letter_code
_entity_poly.pdbx_strand_id
1 'polypeptide(L)'
;MTMTNGIASHASDETRPLKVLIVGAGIGGLTAAIALRNQGHDIQIFEKSHLATETGAAIHLAPNSNGLLQRLGIFAEQFGANPMERLTEYSATGELQREIDLTESNKKWQLPWLLAHRIDLHNNLKKIATTATKTHNAIPLRTGSRIAQVDAETATIMLEDGSQFEGDVVLGADGVHSVTRHAVPGGQVRAECRGKSAFRFLVSKEAAVNDPITAKLVQHPGELSIWYGRDSRIIMYPTSHNTVLNFVMIHPEKESATDTDGSWGQQGNLEKMLQIFDGFDPTILRLLGKADPQSVKVWKLLDMDLIPQWHHHRLALLGDAAHPFLPHQGIQAAEVPKRLKLYHDIRHDRATRIQGYSRIIGEYRTDEKQLDMHSFTNFNFGHDEWDNSTQRLREWTWNQIPNPYWRMPIAFGPMPGPRQTHLGVPRDGTKSKFTMASIKFKTSRTVLQNLFPPGRKGWRFTSPDTIAYASFSQTTLNNMEWLGGSGYKHIGLYIHGVEYVKDDGSVIKGTYLPILFESLTDPIVSGREELGMPKLYTSVDVYRRSSSYRIRTGWEGALWGPSY
;
A
#
# COMPACT_ATOMS: atom_id res chain seq x y z
N MET A 1 10.25 22.31 0.32
CA MET A 1 9.62 22.88 -0.89
C MET A 1 10.32 22.30 -2.10
N THR A 2 9.57 21.82 -3.09
CA THR A 2 10.13 21.34 -4.37
C THR A 2 9.27 21.91 -5.50
N MET A 3 9.48 23.18 -5.82
CA MET A 3 8.79 23.82 -6.95
C MET A 3 9.25 23.17 -8.26
N THR A 4 8.32 22.53 -8.97
CA THR A 4 8.57 22.09 -10.35
C THR A 4 8.35 23.27 -11.29
N ASN A 5 9.42 23.98 -11.64
CA ASN A 5 9.39 25.05 -12.63
C ASN A 5 8.83 24.52 -13.96
N GLY A 6 7.70 25.09 -14.45
CA GLY A 6 7.12 24.62 -15.71
C GLY A 6 5.67 25.00 -16.04
N ILE A 7 4.94 25.73 -15.18
CA ILE A 7 3.61 26.25 -15.50
C ILE A 7 3.55 27.74 -15.13
N ALA A 8 3.31 28.59 -16.12
CA ALA A 8 2.87 29.97 -15.91
C ALA A 8 1.34 29.96 -15.77
N SER A 9 0.85 29.85 -14.53
CA SER A 9 -0.58 29.85 -14.24
C SER A 9 -1.18 31.25 -14.38
N HIS A 10 -2.25 31.38 -15.16
CA HIS A 10 -3.04 32.60 -15.20
C HIS A 10 -3.75 32.83 -13.86
N ALA A 11 -3.62 34.07 -13.34
CA ALA A 11 -4.31 34.60 -12.17
C ALA A 11 -4.05 33.91 -10.81
N SER A 12 -4.12 34.71 -9.75
CA SER A 12 -3.89 34.29 -8.37
C SER A 12 -5.16 33.74 -7.73
N ASP A 13 -5.34 32.42 -7.78
CA ASP A 13 -6.19 31.69 -6.84
C ASP A 13 -5.24 31.03 -5.82
N GLU A 14 -5.12 31.61 -4.62
CA GLU A 14 -4.13 31.15 -3.64
C GLU A 14 -4.50 29.74 -3.13
N THR A 15 -3.53 28.82 -3.15
CA THR A 15 -3.73 27.43 -2.77
C THR A 15 -3.89 27.28 -1.24
N ARG A 16 -5.06 27.65 -0.72
CA ARG A 16 -5.40 27.53 0.70
C ARG A 16 -5.57 26.07 1.14
N PRO A 17 -5.43 25.78 2.45
CA PRO A 17 -5.93 24.55 3.04
C PRO A 17 -7.40 24.29 2.67
N LEU A 18 -7.72 23.04 2.33
CA LEU A 18 -9.10 22.57 2.33
C LEU A 18 -9.55 22.26 3.76
N LYS A 19 -10.82 22.50 4.05
CA LYS A 19 -11.51 22.09 5.27
C LYS A 19 -12.20 20.75 5.02
N VAL A 20 -11.67 19.67 5.57
CA VAL A 20 -12.15 18.29 5.34
C VAL A 20 -12.89 17.77 6.57
N LEU A 21 -14.14 17.36 6.37
CA LEU A 21 -14.96 16.74 7.40
C LEU A 21 -14.86 15.21 7.27
N ILE A 22 -14.36 14.53 8.30
CA ILE A 22 -14.16 13.08 8.29
C ILE A 22 -15.19 12.44 9.23
N VAL A 23 -16.06 11.61 8.66
CA VAL A 23 -17.14 10.95 9.38
C VAL A 23 -16.72 9.52 9.74
N GLY A 24 -16.48 9.27 11.02
CA GLY A 24 -16.02 7.99 11.59
C GLY A 24 -14.54 8.00 11.97
N ALA A 25 -14.24 7.80 13.25
CA ALA A 25 -12.86 7.75 13.77
C ALA A 25 -12.29 6.32 13.82
N GLY A 26 -12.64 5.48 12.84
CA GLY A 26 -11.98 4.18 12.66
C GLY A 26 -10.53 4.32 12.18
N ILE A 27 -9.81 3.19 12.08
CA ILE A 27 -8.43 3.14 11.54
C ILE A 27 -8.33 3.90 10.20
N GLY A 28 -9.34 3.76 9.34
CA GLY A 28 -9.45 4.48 8.07
C GLY A 28 -9.49 6.00 8.21
N GLY A 29 -10.51 6.52 8.90
CA GLY A 29 -10.70 7.95 9.10
C GLY A 29 -9.52 8.61 9.81
N LEU A 30 -8.95 7.96 10.83
CA LEU A 30 -7.75 8.44 11.53
C LEU A 30 -6.51 8.47 10.60
N THR A 31 -6.31 7.43 9.78
CA THR A 31 -5.17 7.40 8.83
C THR A 31 -5.32 8.48 7.75
N ALA A 32 -6.54 8.67 7.23
CA ALA A 32 -6.85 9.74 6.28
C ALA A 32 -6.64 11.12 6.91
N ALA A 33 -7.10 11.34 8.15
CA ALA A 33 -6.92 12.58 8.90
C ALA A 33 -5.43 12.94 9.06
N ILE A 34 -4.59 11.99 9.47
CA ILE A 34 -3.14 12.19 9.61
C ILE A 34 -2.50 12.50 8.25
N ALA A 35 -2.84 11.75 7.21
CA ALA A 35 -2.29 11.96 5.86
C ALA A 35 -2.63 13.35 5.29
N LEU A 36 -3.88 13.80 5.44
CA LEU A 36 -4.35 15.10 4.94
C LEU A 36 -3.85 16.27 5.79
N ARG A 37 -3.77 16.11 7.11
CA ARG A 37 -3.08 17.09 7.98
C ARG A 37 -1.62 17.27 7.56
N ASN A 38 -0.92 16.17 7.28
CA ASN A 38 0.48 16.22 6.82
C ASN A 38 0.64 16.83 5.41
N GLN A 39 -0.46 17.09 4.69
CA GLN A 39 -0.51 17.86 3.45
C GLN A 39 -0.92 19.34 3.66
N GLY A 40 -1.12 19.76 4.92
CA GLY A 40 -1.45 21.13 5.29
C GLY A 40 -2.95 21.48 5.24
N HIS A 41 -3.84 20.49 5.19
CA HIS A 41 -5.30 20.71 5.20
C HIS A 41 -5.87 20.87 6.63
N ASP A 42 -6.97 21.61 6.77
CA ASP A 42 -7.76 21.68 8.00
C ASP A 42 -8.70 20.47 8.07
N ILE A 43 -8.76 19.79 9.22
CA ILE A 43 -9.43 18.49 9.36
C ILE A 43 -10.31 18.53 10.61
N GLN A 44 -11.55 18.04 10.52
CA GLN A 44 -12.39 17.77 11.69
C GLN A 44 -12.96 16.37 11.60
N ILE A 45 -12.82 15.58 12.68
CA ILE A 45 -13.28 14.18 12.75
C ILE A 45 -14.52 14.11 13.65
N PHE A 46 -15.54 13.41 13.19
CA PHE A 46 -16.82 13.21 13.88
C PHE A 46 -17.02 11.71 14.14
N GLU A 47 -17.29 11.33 15.38
CA GLU A 47 -17.38 9.93 15.81
C GLU A 47 -18.61 9.73 16.71
N LYS A 48 -19.47 8.77 16.35
CA LYS A 48 -20.75 8.50 17.04
C LYS A 48 -20.59 7.89 18.43
N SER A 49 -19.44 7.28 18.73
CA SER A 49 -19.13 6.70 20.04
C SER A 49 -18.31 7.66 20.91
N HIS A 50 -18.28 7.43 22.22
CA HIS A 50 -17.38 8.15 23.14
C HIS A 50 -15.93 7.60 23.14
N LEU A 51 -15.63 6.56 22.34
CA LEU A 51 -14.34 5.86 22.30
C LEU A 51 -13.81 5.36 23.68
N ALA A 52 -14.71 5.21 24.67
CA ALA A 52 -14.38 4.85 26.04
C ALA A 52 -13.91 3.38 26.20
N THR A 53 -14.48 2.47 25.41
CA THR A 53 -14.18 1.03 25.41
C THR A 53 -14.16 0.47 23.99
N GLU A 54 -13.06 0.70 23.26
CA GLU A 54 -12.77 -0.16 22.11
C GLU A 54 -12.61 -1.61 22.59
N THR A 55 -13.26 -2.56 21.92
CA THR A 55 -13.01 -4.01 22.14
C THR A 55 -12.23 -4.58 20.96
N GLY A 56 -11.12 -5.25 21.25
CA GLY A 56 -10.07 -5.54 20.29
C GLY A 56 -10.06 -6.99 19.83
N ALA A 57 -10.20 -7.17 18.52
CA ALA A 57 -9.50 -8.27 17.83
C ALA A 57 -8.09 -7.79 17.44
N ALA A 58 -7.29 -8.69 16.87
CA ALA A 58 -6.08 -8.35 16.15
C ALA A 58 -6.36 -8.04 14.66
N ILE A 59 -5.34 -7.54 13.96
CA ILE A 59 -5.36 -7.23 12.54
C ILE A 59 -3.99 -7.54 11.90
N HIS A 60 -4.01 -8.05 10.68
CA HIS A 60 -2.82 -8.24 9.86
C HIS A 60 -2.45 -6.92 9.17
N LEU A 61 -1.29 -6.35 9.51
CA LEU A 61 -0.68 -5.26 8.76
C LEU A 61 0.26 -5.85 7.68
N ALA A 62 -0.33 -6.22 6.56
CA ALA A 62 0.40 -6.70 5.38
C ALA A 62 1.39 -5.63 4.86
N PRO A 63 2.48 -6.00 4.16
CA PRO A 63 3.57 -5.09 3.75
C PRO A 63 3.10 -3.82 3.04
N ASN A 64 2.09 -3.92 2.17
CA ASN A 64 1.47 -2.81 1.45
C ASN A 64 0.76 -1.80 2.37
N SER A 65 0.19 -2.26 3.49
CA SER A 65 -0.42 -1.40 4.52
C SER A 65 0.61 -0.82 5.49
N ASN A 66 1.61 -1.63 5.89
CA ASN A 66 2.73 -1.20 6.72
C ASN A 66 3.53 -0.07 6.01
N GLY A 67 3.72 -0.18 4.70
CA GLY A 67 4.37 0.84 3.86
C GLY A 67 3.61 2.16 3.69
N LEU A 68 2.35 2.25 4.10
CA LEU A 68 1.64 3.52 4.23
C LEU A 68 1.79 4.09 5.65
N LEU A 69 1.71 3.24 6.68
CA LEU A 69 1.93 3.66 8.07
C LEU A 69 3.35 4.23 8.27
N GLN A 70 4.40 3.52 7.81
CA GLN A 70 5.78 3.99 7.95
C GLN A 70 6.06 5.28 7.16
N ARG A 71 5.40 5.48 6.00
CA ARG A 71 5.44 6.77 5.26
C ARG A 71 4.80 7.93 6.01
N LEU A 72 3.84 7.66 6.91
CA LEU A 72 3.26 8.63 7.83
C LEU A 72 4.06 8.77 9.14
N GLY A 73 5.20 8.09 9.28
CA GLY A 73 6.02 8.07 10.50
C GLY A 73 5.48 7.16 11.61
N ILE A 74 4.61 6.20 11.27
CA ILE A 74 3.93 5.31 12.20
C ILE A 74 4.51 3.91 12.08
N PHE A 75 5.15 3.42 13.15
CA PHE A 75 5.84 2.13 13.19
C PHE A 75 5.11 1.23 14.18
N ALA A 76 4.35 0.25 13.68
CA ALA A 76 3.49 -0.59 14.52
C ALA A 76 4.29 -1.52 15.45
N GLU A 77 5.53 -1.81 15.06
CA GLU A 77 6.53 -2.53 15.86
C GLU A 77 6.80 -1.81 17.21
N GLN A 78 6.70 -0.48 17.25
CA GLN A 78 6.93 0.34 18.47
C GLN A 78 5.78 0.27 19.48
N PHE A 79 4.62 -0.27 19.09
CA PHE A 79 3.47 -0.51 19.98
C PHE A 79 3.01 -1.98 19.94
N GLY A 80 3.95 -2.90 19.74
CA GLY A 80 3.74 -4.33 19.99
C GLY A 80 3.22 -5.15 18.82
N ALA A 81 3.20 -4.64 17.60
CA ALA A 81 2.96 -5.49 16.44
C ALA A 81 4.16 -6.45 16.21
N ASN A 82 3.89 -7.75 16.11
CA ASN A 82 4.92 -8.77 15.91
C ASN A 82 5.14 -9.00 14.41
N PRO A 83 6.35 -9.31 13.92
CA PRO A 83 6.52 -9.90 12.60
C PRO A 83 5.73 -11.22 12.48
N MET A 84 5.19 -11.50 11.30
CA MET A 84 4.61 -12.82 10.99
C MET A 84 5.71 -13.75 10.46
N GLU A 85 6.10 -14.74 11.25
CA GLU A 85 7.32 -15.54 11.04
C GLU A 85 7.03 -17.01 10.70
N ARG A 86 5.85 -17.53 11.06
CA ARG A 86 5.45 -18.92 10.77
C ARG A 86 3.96 -19.01 10.39
N LEU A 87 3.63 -19.94 9.51
CA LEU A 87 2.25 -20.38 9.22
C LEU A 87 2.16 -21.89 9.46
N THR A 88 1.21 -22.28 10.31
CA THR A 88 0.98 -23.68 10.69
C THR A 88 -0.49 -24.03 10.47
N GLU A 89 -0.77 -25.03 9.62
CA GLU A 89 -2.13 -25.46 9.28
C GLU A 89 -2.36 -26.88 9.84
N TYR A 90 -3.43 -27.06 10.61
CA TYR A 90 -3.84 -28.31 11.25
C TYR A 90 -5.20 -28.78 10.73
N SER A 91 -5.48 -30.07 10.84
CA SER A 91 -6.85 -30.60 10.78
C SER A 91 -7.64 -30.17 12.03
N ALA A 92 -8.97 -30.32 12.02
CA ALA A 92 -9.77 -30.15 13.23
C ALA A 92 -9.26 -31.02 14.40
N THR A 93 -8.83 -32.26 14.12
CA THR A 93 -8.31 -33.21 15.11
C THR A 93 -6.87 -32.96 15.55
N GLY A 94 -6.24 -31.85 15.11
CA GLY A 94 -4.89 -31.45 15.55
C GLY A 94 -3.73 -32.11 14.80
N GLU A 95 -4.00 -32.86 13.73
CA GLU A 95 -2.96 -33.39 12.85
C GLU A 95 -2.31 -32.25 12.05
N LEU A 96 -0.98 -32.15 12.08
CA LEU A 96 -0.22 -31.15 11.32
C LEU A 96 -0.34 -31.43 9.82
N GLN A 97 -1.06 -30.57 9.10
CA GLN A 97 -1.20 -30.66 7.65
C GLN A 97 -0.09 -29.91 6.91
N ARG A 98 0.42 -28.81 7.51
CA ARG A 98 1.43 -27.96 6.90
C ARG A 98 2.13 -27.08 7.93
N GLU A 99 3.42 -26.87 7.73
CA GLU A 99 4.20 -25.85 8.43
C GLU A 99 5.04 -25.07 7.42
N ILE A 100 5.16 -23.76 7.59
CA ILE A 100 6.00 -22.90 6.76
C ILE A 100 6.74 -21.89 7.63
N ASP A 101 8.07 -21.91 7.58
CA ASP A 101 8.88 -20.80 8.05
C ASP A 101 8.84 -19.67 7.00
N LEU A 102 8.36 -18.50 7.41
CA LEU A 102 8.18 -17.35 6.53
C LEU A 102 9.34 -16.36 6.60
N THR A 103 10.29 -16.51 7.52
CA THR A 103 11.32 -15.51 7.84
C THR A 103 12.17 -15.11 6.63
N GLU A 104 12.67 -16.07 5.85
CA GLU A 104 13.37 -15.83 4.59
C GLU A 104 12.41 -15.37 3.48
N SER A 105 11.25 -16.03 3.36
CA SER A 105 10.29 -15.75 2.28
C SER A 105 9.75 -14.31 2.30
N ASN A 106 9.61 -13.73 3.50
CA ASN A 106 9.15 -12.36 3.70
C ASN A 106 10.20 -11.31 3.31
N LYS A 107 11.49 -11.67 3.13
CA LYS A 107 12.54 -10.73 2.70
C LYS A 107 12.38 -10.27 1.24
N LYS A 108 11.46 -10.85 0.48
CA LYS A 108 11.01 -10.35 -0.83
C LYS A 108 10.09 -9.11 -0.72
N TRP A 109 9.56 -8.87 0.48
CA TRP A 109 8.83 -7.67 0.85
C TRP A 109 9.80 -6.60 1.34
N GLN A 110 9.61 -5.35 0.90
CA GLN A 110 10.41 -4.20 1.32
C GLN A 110 10.25 -3.91 2.82
N LEU A 111 9.09 -4.29 3.37
CA LEU A 111 8.69 -4.07 4.76
C LEU A 111 8.03 -5.34 5.31
N PRO A 112 8.11 -5.60 6.62
CA PRO A 112 7.58 -6.82 7.21
C PRO A 112 6.04 -6.87 7.17
N TRP A 113 5.51 -8.09 7.07
CA TRP A 113 4.13 -8.40 7.43
C TRP A 113 4.05 -8.47 8.96
N LEU A 114 3.17 -7.67 9.57
CA LEU A 114 3.00 -7.63 11.02
C LEU A 114 1.62 -8.12 11.48
N LEU A 115 1.59 -8.59 12.73
CA LEU A 115 0.44 -9.02 13.50
C LEU A 115 0.22 -7.99 14.62
N ALA A 116 -0.78 -7.12 14.46
CA ALA A 116 -1.01 -5.98 15.35
C ALA A 116 -2.30 -6.13 16.16
N HIS A 117 -2.30 -5.68 17.41
CA HIS A 117 -3.52 -5.56 18.20
C HIS A 117 -4.31 -4.32 17.74
N ARG A 118 -5.60 -4.47 17.43
CA ARG A 118 -6.39 -3.39 16.80
C ARG A 118 -6.56 -2.18 17.72
N ILE A 119 -6.71 -2.39 19.04
CA ILE A 119 -6.80 -1.31 20.04
C ILE A 119 -5.50 -0.50 20.07
N ASP A 120 -4.34 -1.16 20.06
CA ASP A 120 -3.05 -0.47 20.18
C ASP A 120 -2.76 0.37 18.92
N LEU A 121 -3.09 -0.17 17.75
CA LEU A 121 -3.08 0.57 16.48
C LEU A 121 -4.05 1.77 16.49
N HIS A 122 -5.30 1.57 16.95
CA HIS A 122 -6.29 2.65 17.03
C HIS A 122 -5.87 3.74 17.99
N ASN A 123 -5.46 3.38 19.20
CA ASN A 123 -5.02 4.32 20.23
C ASN A 123 -3.80 5.13 19.77
N ASN A 124 -2.84 4.53 19.08
CA ASN A 124 -1.71 5.27 18.52
C ASN A 124 -2.11 6.18 17.36
N LEU A 125 -2.96 5.73 16.42
CA LEU A 125 -3.52 6.60 15.37
C LEU A 125 -4.30 7.78 15.96
N LYS A 126 -5.19 7.51 16.93
CA LYS A 126 -5.97 8.51 17.68
C LYS A 126 -5.05 9.53 18.35
N LYS A 127 -4.05 9.07 19.10
CA LYS A 127 -3.04 9.91 19.75
C LYS A 127 -2.27 10.76 18.74
N ILE A 128 -1.84 10.20 17.61
CA ILE A 128 -1.09 10.94 16.57
C ILE A 128 -1.97 12.00 15.89
N ALA A 129 -3.26 11.73 15.69
CA ALA A 129 -4.23 12.71 15.19
C ALA A 129 -4.51 13.84 16.19
N THR A 130 -4.82 13.51 17.45
CA THR A 130 -5.21 14.50 18.47
C THR A 130 -4.03 15.18 19.19
N THR A 131 -2.78 14.77 18.94
CA THR A 131 -1.58 15.46 19.45
C THR A 131 -1.07 16.48 18.44
N ALA A 132 -0.77 17.70 18.92
CA ALA A 132 -0.10 18.72 18.12
C ALA A 132 1.39 18.40 17.93
N THR A 133 1.94 18.81 16.80
CA THR A 133 3.34 18.59 16.40
C THR A 133 4.04 19.92 16.16
N LYS A 134 5.37 19.92 15.96
CA LYS A 134 6.14 21.13 15.63
C LYS A 134 5.71 21.81 14.31
N THR A 135 4.94 21.12 13.46
CA THR A 135 4.58 21.56 12.11
C THR A 135 3.08 21.58 11.82
N HIS A 136 2.26 20.92 12.66
CA HIS A 136 0.81 20.82 12.46
C HIS A 136 0.07 20.74 13.79
N ASN A 137 -1.12 21.34 13.86
CA ASN A 137 -1.98 21.33 15.04
C ASN A 137 -2.54 19.93 15.38
N ALA A 138 -3.12 19.80 16.57
CA ALA A 138 -4.00 18.69 16.92
C ALA A 138 -5.25 18.73 16.03
N ILE A 139 -5.72 17.56 15.59
CA ILE A 139 -6.97 17.44 14.83
C ILE A 139 -8.16 17.42 15.81
N PRO A 140 -9.16 18.32 15.68
CA PRO A 140 -10.41 18.22 16.41
C PRO A 140 -11.12 16.87 16.17
N LEU A 141 -11.27 16.10 17.24
CA LEU A 141 -12.02 14.84 17.26
C LEU A 141 -13.25 15.03 18.16
N ARG A 142 -14.43 15.07 17.55
CA ARG A 142 -15.72 15.22 18.22
C ARG A 142 -16.34 13.84 18.42
N THR A 143 -16.39 13.38 19.68
CA THR A 143 -16.97 12.10 20.07
C THR A 143 -18.42 12.25 20.55
N GLY A 144 -19.23 11.20 20.43
CA GLY A 144 -20.69 11.27 20.58
C GLY A 144 -21.41 11.98 19.42
N SER A 145 -20.69 12.44 18.39
CA SER A 145 -21.23 13.13 17.23
C SER A 145 -21.72 12.15 16.18
N ARG A 146 -22.98 11.73 16.31
CA ARG A 146 -23.66 10.85 15.35
C ARG A 146 -24.25 11.67 14.19
N ILE A 147 -23.91 11.29 12.95
CA ILE A 147 -24.41 11.94 11.73
C ILE A 147 -25.81 11.43 11.41
N ALA A 148 -26.75 12.35 11.20
CA ALA A 148 -28.10 12.07 10.69
C ALA A 148 -28.16 12.15 9.16
N GLN A 149 -27.52 13.18 8.57
CA GLN A 149 -27.56 13.45 7.13
C GLN A 149 -26.22 14.01 6.62
N VAL A 150 -25.92 13.75 5.34
CA VAL A 150 -24.83 14.37 4.59
C VAL A 150 -25.39 14.98 3.31
N ASP A 151 -25.04 16.24 3.04
CA ASP A 151 -25.18 16.86 1.73
C ASP A 151 -23.84 16.79 0.99
N ALA A 152 -23.84 16.05 -0.11
CA ALA A 152 -22.69 15.82 -0.96
C ALA A 152 -22.32 17.04 -1.83
N GLU A 153 -23.27 17.92 -2.15
CA GLU A 153 -23.07 19.07 -3.04
C GLU A 153 -22.45 20.25 -2.31
N THR A 154 -22.99 20.62 -1.14
CA THR A 154 -22.40 21.67 -0.29
C THR A 154 -21.19 21.19 0.52
N ALA A 155 -21.01 19.88 0.70
CA ALA A 155 -20.12 19.27 1.69
C ALA A 155 -20.50 19.61 3.15
N THR A 156 -21.79 19.51 3.45
CA THR A 156 -22.34 19.71 4.80
C THR A 156 -22.69 18.38 5.46
N ILE A 157 -22.43 18.24 6.75
CA ILE A 157 -22.93 17.15 7.60
C ILE A 157 -23.84 17.71 8.69
N MET A 158 -24.90 16.97 9.03
CA MET A 158 -25.84 17.28 10.10
C MET A 158 -25.80 16.19 11.16
N LEU A 159 -25.68 16.57 12.43
CA LEU A 159 -25.74 15.65 13.57
C LEU A 159 -27.18 15.39 14.01
N GLU A 160 -27.42 14.31 14.76
CA GLU A 160 -28.72 14.02 15.38
C GLU A 160 -29.16 15.07 16.42
N ASP A 161 -28.23 15.87 16.95
CA ASP A 161 -28.55 17.03 17.81
C ASP A 161 -29.00 18.29 17.03
N GLY A 162 -29.06 18.20 15.69
CA GLY A 162 -29.43 19.29 14.79
C GLY A 162 -28.29 20.24 14.42
N SER A 163 -27.10 20.11 15.03
CA SER A 163 -25.94 20.92 14.65
C SER A 163 -25.40 20.55 13.27
N GLN A 164 -24.86 21.55 12.56
CA GLN A 164 -24.41 21.43 11.18
C GLN A 164 -22.96 21.89 11.02
N PHE A 165 -22.22 21.21 10.14
CA PHE A 165 -20.83 21.53 9.84
C PHE A 165 -20.61 21.48 8.32
N GLU A 166 -20.20 22.59 7.73
CA GLU A 166 -19.85 22.74 6.31
C GLU A 166 -18.33 22.63 6.09
N GLY A 167 -17.89 22.08 4.96
CA GLY A 167 -16.48 22.01 4.54
C GLY A 167 -16.30 22.12 3.03
N ASP A 168 -15.07 21.90 2.56
CA ASP A 168 -14.77 21.77 1.13
C ASP A 168 -14.97 20.32 0.64
N VAL A 169 -14.80 19.33 1.53
CA VAL A 169 -14.86 17.89 1.23
C VAL A 169 -15.41 17.15 2.44
N VAL A 170 -16.28 16.15 2.20
CA VAL A 170 -16.69 15.15 3.21
C VAL A 170 -16.05 13.81 2.88
N LEU A 171 -15.47 13.13 3.88
CA LEU A 171 -14.93 11.78 3.78
C LEU A 171 -15.71 10.82 4.68
N GLY A 172 -16.46 9.92 4.06
CA GLY A 172 -17.24 8.86 4.72
C GLY A 172 -16.38 7.66 5.11
N ALA A 173 -16.13 7.50 6.41
CA ALA A 173 -15.32 6.43 7.01
C ALA A 173 -16.06 5.70 8.16
N ASP A 174 -17.40 5.78 8.17
CA ASP A 174 -18.31 5.29 9.21
C ASP A 174 -18.61 3.78 9.17
N GLY A 175 -17.94 3.06 8.27
CA GLY A 175 -17.87 1.60 8.23
C GLY A 175 -19.10 0.93 7.63
N VAL A 176 -19.28 -0.36 7.91
CA VAL A 176 -20.29 -1.21 7.23
C VAL A 176 -21.72 -0.67 7.33
N HIS A 177 -22.09 -0.05 8.46
CA HIS A 177 -23.39 0.63 8.69
C HIS A 177 -23.32 2.14 8.38
N SER A 178 -22.72 2.49 7.25
CA SER A 178 -22.49 3.89 6.85
C SER A 178 -23.79 4.64 6.56
N VAL A 179 -23.90 5.85 7.13
CA VAL A 179 -24.89 6.87 6.76
C VAL A 179 -24.38 7.64 5.54
N THR A 180 -23.08 7.96 5.50
CA THR A 180 -22.49 8.71 4.37
C THR A 180 -22.64 8.00 3.03
N ARG A 181 -22.63 6.66 3.02
CA ARG A 181 -22.86 5.84 1.82
C ARG A 181 -24.20 6.12 1.15
N HIS A 182 -25.26 6.42 1.91
CA HIS A 182 -26.57 6.69 1.31
C HIS A 182 -26.62 7.98 0.47
N ALA A 183 -25.61 8.86 0.59
CA ALA A 183 -25.47 10.09 -0.18
C ALA A 183 -24.62 9.96 -1.47
N VAL A 184 -24.24 8.73 -1.90
CA VAL A 184 -23.62 8.48 -3.21
C VAL A 184 -24.51 7.65 -4.16
N PRO A 185 -24.39 7.82 -5.49
CA PRO A 185 -25.15 7.03 -6.47
C PRO A 185 -24.92 5.52 -6.30
N GLY A 186 -26.03 4.77 -6.19
CA GLY A 186 -25.99 3.32 -5.95
C GLY A 186 -25.60 2.90 -4.53
N GLY A 187 -25.42 3.84 -3.59
CA GLY A 187 -24.99 3.56 -2.23
C GLY A 187 -26.04 2.91 -1.30
N GLN A 188 -27.29 2.76 -1.73
CA GLN A 188 -28.37 2.12 -0.93
C GLN A 188 -28.24 0.58 -0.86
N VAL A 189 -27.02 0.05 -0.87
CA VAL A 189 -26.73 -1.37 -0.73
C VAL A 189 -26.79 -1.76 0.76
N ARG A 190 -27.47 -2.88 1.05
CA ARG A 190 -27.49 -3.47 2.40
C ARG A 190 -26.26 -4.32 2.63
N ALA A 191 -25.74 -4.27 3.86
CA ALA A 191 -24.71 -5.18 4.31
C ALA A 191 -25.39 -6.36 5.03
N GLU A 192 -25.19 -7.57 4.51
CA GLU A 192 -25.95 -8.76 4.89
C GLU A 192 -25.01 -9.90 5.28
N CYS A 193 -25.43 -10.73 6.25
CA CYS A 193 -24.62 -11.85 6.71
C CYS A 193 -24.66 -12.98 5.69
N ARG A 194 -23.52 -13.31 5.06
CA ARG A 194 -23.44 -14.42 4.09
C ARG A 194 -23.23 -15.79 4.76
N GLY A 195 -24.03 -16.04 5.80
CA GLY A 195 -24.18 -17.35 6.45
C GLY A 195 -23.03 -17.81 7.36
N LYS A 196 -22.09 -16.94 7.72
CA LYS A 196 -20.98 -17.25 8.65
C LYS A 196 -20.89 -16.21 9.78
N SER A 197 -20.64 -16.68 10.99
CA SER A 197 -20.32 -15.87 12.17
C SER A 197 -18.88 -16.12 12.61
N ALA A 198 -18.35 -15.24 13.46
CA ALA A 198 -17.04 -15.41 14.08
C ALA A 198 -17.06 -15.04 15.56
N PHE A 199 -16.68 -15.97 16.45
CA PHE A 199 -16.27 -15.56 17.80
C PHE A 199 -14.89 -14.89 17.72
N ARG A 200 -14.70 -13.83 18.50
CA ARG A 200 -13.44 -13.09 18.62
C ARG A 200 -13.19 -12.73 20.08
N PHE A 201 -11.97 -13.01 20.54
CA PHE A 201 -11.52 -12.80 21.92
C PHE A 201 -9.99 -12.85 21.99
N LEU A 202 -9.46 -12.59 23.19
CA LEU A 202 -8.03 -12.59 23.49
C LEU A 202 -7.76 -13.54 24.68
N VAL A 203 -6.58 -14.18 24.68
CA VAL A 203 -6.07 -14.97 25.82
C VAL A 203 -4.62 -14.55 26.08
N SER A 204 -4.16 -14.48 27.33
CA SER A 204 -2.75 -14.20 27.59
C SER A 204 -1.89 -15.40 27.15
N LYS A 205 -0.72 -15.16 26.53
CA LYS A 205 0.23 -16.23 26.22
C LYS A 205 0.71 -16.93 27.49
N GLU A 206 0.77 -16.22 28.62
CA GLU A 206 1.04 -16.79 29.93
C GLU A 206 0.04 -17.88 30.33
N ALA A 207 -1.28 -17.67 30.15
CA ALA A 207 -2.29 -18.71 30.46
C ALA A 207 -2.15 -19.96 29.56
N ALA A 208 -1.60 -19.80 28.35
CA ALA A 208 -1.23 -20.92 27.48
C ALA A 208 0.05 -21.63 27.93
N VAL A 209 1.07 -20.89 28.37
CA VAL A 209 2.39 -21.40 28.78
C VAL A 209 2.39 -22.05 30.16
N ASN A 210 1.59 -21.57 31.10
CA ASN A 210 1.49 -22.10 32.48
C ASN A 210 0.81 -23.48 32.58
N ASP A 211 0.64 -24.18 31.47
CA ASP A 211 0.00 -25.49 31.35
C ASP A 211 0.73 -26.33 30.27
N PRO A 212 1.45 -27.41 30.67
CA PRO A 212 2.28 -28.21 29.76
C PRO A 212 1.56 -28.83 28.56
N ILE A 213 0.23 -28.87 28.56
CA ILE A 213 -0.57 -29.33 27.42
C ILE A 213 -0.70 -28.19 26.39
N THR A 214 -1.20 -27.02 26.79
CA THR A 214 -1.42 -25.88 25.87
C THR A 214 -0.15 -25.14 25.49
N ALA A 215 0.92 -25.23 26.29
CA ALA A 215 2.21 -24.57 26.02
C ALA A 215 2.85 -25.00 24.69
N LYS A 216 2.50 -26.20 24.20
CA LYS A 216 2.94 -26.74 22.90
C LYS A 216 2.41 -25.95 21.71
N LEU A 217 1.26 -25.29 21.84
CA LEU A 217 0.61 -24.56 20.75
C LEU A 217 1.17 -23.14 20.53
N VAL A 218 2.10 -22.71 21.38
CA VAL A 218 2.56 -21.31 21.43
C VAL A 218 4.09 -21.20 21.50
N GLN A 219 4.81 -22.20 21.01
CA GLN A 219 6.27 -22.27 21.14
C GLN A 219 7.00 -21.18 20.35
N HIS A 220 6.51 -20.81 19.16
CA HIS A 220 7.16 -19.82 18.31
C HIS A 220 6.64 -18.39 18.53
N PRO A 221 7.47 -17.35 18.26
CA PRO A 221 6.99 -15.99 18.05
C PRO A 221 6.36 -15.87 16.65
N GLY A 222 5.48 -14.87 16.47
CA GLY A 222 5.01 -14.49 15.13
C GLY A 222 4.21 -15.55 14.36
N GLU A 223 3.73 -16.60 15.02
CA GLU A 223 3.09 -17.76 14.41
C GLU A 223 1.59 -17.56 14.15
N LEU A 224 1.16 -17.82 12.92
CA LEU A 224 -0.26 -17.95 12.57
C LEU A 224 -0.63 -19.43 12.52
N SER A 225 -1.41 -19.90 13.49
CA SER A 225 -1.90 -21.28 13.56
C SER A 225 -3.38 -21.33 13.12
N ILE A 226 -3.73 -22.26 12.23
CA ILE A 226 -5.09 -22.42 11.70
C ILE A 226 -5.53 -23.89 11.78
N TRP A 227 -6.65 -24.17 12.47
CA TRP A 227 -7.29 -25.49 12.46
C TRP A 227 -8.47 -25.48 11.50
N TYR A 228 -8.48 -26.41 10.54
CA TYR A 228 -9.53 -26.55 9.54
C TYR A 228 -10.52 -27.67 9.91
N GLY A 229 -11.73 -27.27 10.29
CA GLY A 229 -12.91 -28.13 10.24
C GLY A 229 -13.60 -28.07 8.88
N ARG A 230 -14.68 -28.84 8.73
CA ARG A 230 -15.48 -28.92 7.50
C ARG A 230 -16.15 -27.59 7.16
N ASP A 231 -16.81 -27.01 8.16
CA ASP A 231 -17.64 -25.82 8.04
C ASP A 231 -17.13 -24.63 8.86
N SER A 232 -16.18 -24.90 9.76
CA SER A 232 -15.66 -24.00 10.78
C SER A 232 -14.14 -24.00 10.80
N ARG A 233 -13.52 -22.93 11.31
CA ARG A 233 -12.07 -22.80 11.43
C ARG A 233 -11.66 -21.96 12.65
N ILE A 234 -10.65 -22.43 13.38
CA ILE A 234 -10.00 -21.68 14.47
C ILE A 234 -8.76 -21.02 13.86
N ILE A 235 -8.61 -19.71 14.06
CA ILE A 235 -7.42 -18.94 13.68
C ILE A 235 -6.84 -18.33 14.96
N MET A 236 -5.60 -18.66 15.28
CA MET A 236 -4.86 -18.14 16.43
C MET A 236 -3.57 -17.46 15.97
N TYR A 237 -3.24 -16.29 16.53
CA TYR A 237 -1.93 -15.67 16.34
C TYR A 237 -1.57 -14.65 17.44
N PRO A 238 -0.28 -14.41 17.71
CA PRO A 238 0.15 -13.51 18.78
C PRO A 238 0.19 -12.03 18.35
N THR A 239 -0.16 -11.14 19.27
CA THR A 239 0.05 -9.68 19.21
C THR A 239 0.78 -9.17 20.46
N SER A 240 0.96 -7.85 20.56
CA SER A 240 1.43 -7.12 21.75
C SER A 240 2.74 -7.70 22.32
N HIS A 241 3.82 -7.65 21.53
CA HIS A 241 5.14 -8.22 21.87
C HIS A 241 5.09 -9.73 22.21
N ASN A 242 4.29 -10.46 21.44
CA ASN A 242 3.91 -11.87 21.63
C ASN A 242 3.23 -12.22 22.98
N THR A 243 2.79 -11.25 23.79
CA THR A 243 2.20 -11.52 25.12
C THR A 243 0.71 -11.89 25.09
N VAL A 244 -0.01 -11.53 24.02
CA VAL A 244 -1.46 -11.75 23.86
C VAL A 244 -1.72 -12.61 22.62
N LEU A 245 -2.60 -13.60 22.75
CA LEU A 245 -3.07 -14.47 21.68
C LEU A 245 -4.46 -13.99 21.22
N ASN A 246 -4.61 -13.69 19.94
CA ASN A 246 -5.90 -13.38 19.33
C ASN A 246 -6.51 -14.63 18.70
N PHE A 247 -7.81 -14.83 18.96
CA PHE A 247 -8.61 -15.89 18.36
C PHE A 247 -9.69 -15.34 17.43
N VAL A 248 -9.85 -15.98 16.27
CA VAL A 248 -10.99 -15.78 15.37
C VAL A 248 -11.54 -17.15 14.99
N MET A 249 -12.74 -17.47 15.49
CA MET A 249 -13.35 -18.80 15.33
C MET A 249 -14.59 -18.70 14.46
N ILE A 250 -14.41 -18.98 13.16
CA ILE A 250 -15.44 -18.83 12.13
C ILE A 250 -16.26 -20.11 12.04
N HIS A 251 -17.59 -19.97 11.94
CA HIS A 251 -18.57 -21.07 11.95
C HIS A 251 -19.83 -20.66 11.17
N PRO A 252 -20.71 -21.59 10.76
CA PRO A 252 -22.04 -21.28 10.22
C PRO A 252 -22.85 -20.37 11.16
N GLU A 253 -23.38 -19.26 10.65
CA GLU A 253 -24.07 -18.27 11.49
C GLU A 253 -25.27 -18.88 12.24
N LYS A 254 -25.99 -19.79 11.57
CA LYS A 254 -27.10 -20.61 12.08
C LYS A 254 -26.84 -21.27 13.44
N GLU A 255 -25.60 -21.65 13.72
CA GLU A 255 -25.21 -22.33 14.96
C GLU A 255 -25.09 -21.36 16.15
N SER A 256 -24.89 -20.07 15.86
CA SER A 256 -24.84 -18.95 16.80
C SER A 256 -26.10 -18.08 16.81
N ALA A 257 -26.99 -18.29 15.83
CA ALA A 257 -28.18 -17.47 15.62
C ALA A 257 -29.13 -17.56 16.83
N THR A 258 -29.74 -16.42 17.15
CA THR A 258 -30.76 -16.26 18.19
C THR A 258 -31.82 -15.29 17.66
N ASP A 259 -33.09 -15.50 18.05
CA ASP A 259 -34.22 -14.67 17.62
C ASP A 259 -34.20 -13.24 18.23
N THR A 260 -33.24 -12.96 19.11
CA THR A 260 -32.91 -11.64 19.63
C THR A 260 -31.48 -11.28 19.22
N ASP A 261 -31.24 -10.02 18.86
CA ASP A 261 -29.99 -9.58 18.22
C ASP A 261 -28.82 -9.40 19.23
N GLY A 262 -28.44 -10.50 19.86
CA GLY A 262 -27.29 -10.62 20.77
C GLY A 262 -27.61 -10.60 22.26
N SER A 263 -28.17 -11.69 22.81
CA SER A 263 -28.27 -11.88 24.27
C SER A 263 -28.25 -13.35 24.73
N TRP A 264 -27.15 -14.06 24.48
CA TRP A 264 -26.59 -14.88 25.57
C TRP A 264 -25.80 -13.95 26.51
N GLY A 265 -25.82 -14.22 27.81
CA GLY A 265 -24.84 -13.58 28.72
C GLY A 265 -23.41 -13.92 28.29
N GLN A 266 -22.42 -13.12 28.67
CA GLN A 266 -21.03 -13.30 28.18
C GLN A 266 -20.48 -14.72 28.46
N GLN A 267 -20.89 -15.30 29.59
CA GLN A 267 -20.66 -16.70 29.95
C GLN A 267 -21.24 -17.70 28.92
N GLY A 268 -22.48 -17.48 28.48
CA GLY A 268 -23.15 -18.32 27.47
C GLY A 268 -22.52 -18.23 26.09
N ASN A 269 -21.86 -17.12 25.74
CA ASN A 269 -21.05 -17.06 24.50
C ASN A 269 -19.87 -18.03 24.55
N LEU A 270 -19.16 -18.12 25.68
CA LEU A 270 -18.05 -19.05 25.87
C LEU A 270 -18.53 -20.51 25.83
N GLU A 271 -19.61 -20.83 26.55
CA GLU A 271 -20.20 -22.17 26.55
C GLU A 271 -20.69 -22.58 25.17
N LYS A 272 -21.36 -21.67 24.44
CA LYS A 272 -21.84 -21.92 23.08
C LYS A 272 -20.69 -22.07 22.08
N MET A 273 -19.62 -21.30 22.23
CA MET A 273 -18.41 -21.42 21.42
C MET A 273 -17.70 -22.77 21.65
N LEU A 274 -17.62 -23.24 22.90
CA LEU A 274 -17.07 -24.57 23.20
C LEU A 274 -17.95 -25.70 22.66
N GLN A 275 -19.28 -25.54 22.68
CA GLN A 275 -20.21 -26.50 22.05
C GLN A 275 -20.01 -26.58 20.52
N ILE A 276 -19.87 -25.46 19.81
CA ILE A 276 -19.77 -25.42 18.34
C ILE A 276 -18.45 -26.05 17.82
N PHE A 277 -17.43 -26.11 18.67
CA PHE A 277 -16.09 -26.60 18.31
C PHE A 277 -15.71 -27.89 19.03
N ASP A 278 -16.65 -28.59 19.67
CA ASP A 278 -16.39 -29.79 20.52
C ASP A 278 -15.61 -30.93 19.81
N GLY A 279 -15.77 -31.08 18.50
CA GLY A 279 -15.02 -32.01 17.65
C GLY A 279 -13.61 -31.58 17.23
N PHE A 280 -13.08 -30.47 17.75
CA PHE A 280 -11.69 -30.04 17.54
C PHE A 280 -10.73 -30.67 18.57
N ASP A 281 -9.42 -30.58 18.30
CA ASP A 281 -8.35 -31.10 19.15
C ASP A 281 -8.51 -30.68 20.63
N PRO A 282 -8.47 -31.64 21.58
CA PRO A 282 -8.56 -31.34 23.02
C PRO A 282 -7.50 -30.35 23.53
N THR A 283 -6.34 -30.25 22.87
CA THR A 283 -5.28 -29.30 23.20
C THR A 283 -5.70 -27.87 22.90
N ILE A 284 -6.22 -27.58 21.69
CA ILE A 284 -6.74 -26.26 21.35
C ILE A 284 -7.99 -25.94 22.18
N LEU A 285 -8.93 -26.88 22.36
CA LEU A 285 -10.12 -26.67 23.19
C LEU A 285 -9.79 -26.30 24.64
N ARG A 286 -8.80 -26.97 25.24
CA ARG A 286 -8.28 -26.65 26.58
C ARG A 286 -7.64 -25.25 26.67
N LEU A 287 -7.17 -24.69 25.56
CA LEU A 287 -6.72 -23.30 25.49
C LEU A 287 -7.89 -22.32 25.32
N LEU A 288 -8.90 -22.66 24.51
CA LEU A 288 -10.11 -21.84 24.36
C LEU A 288 -10.85 -21.65 25.69
N GLY A 289 -10.92 -22.70 26.52
CA GLY A 289 -11.50 -22.66 27.87
C GLY A 289 -10.79 -21.73 28.87
N LYS A 290 -9.70 -21.05 28.46
CA LYS A 290 -8.98 -20.04 29.25
C LYS A 290 -9.31 -18.60 28.82
N ALA A 291 -10.21 -18.41 27.87
CA ALA A 291 -10.72 -17.09 27.52
C ALA A 291 -11.47 -16.48 28.71
N ASP A 292 -11.24 -15.19 28.98
CA ASP A 292 -12.13 -14.41 29.83
C ASP A 292 -13.52 -14.39 29.18
N PRO A 293 -14.59 -14.88 29.85
CA PRO A 293 -15.94 -14.86 29.29
C PRO A 293 -16.37 -13.48 28.82
N GLN A 294 -15.98 -12.40 29.53
CA GLN A 294 -16.33 -11.02 29.17
C GLN A 294 -15.68 -10.54 27.87
N SER A 295 -14.60 -11.22 27.43
CA SER A 295 -13.93 -10.95 26.15
C SER A 295 -14.58 -11.65 24.95
N VAL A 296 -15.41 -12.68 25.16
CA VAL A 296 -15.98 -13.52 24.08
C VAL A 296 -17.17 -12.84 23.41
N LYS A 297 -16.92 -12.31 22.19
CA LYS A 297 -17.95 -11.67 21.36
C LYS A 297 -18.14 -12.40 20.03
N VAL A 298 -19.38 -12.70 19.68
CA VAL A 298 -19.77 -13.18 18.35
C VAL A 298 -20.03 -12.01 17.41
N TRP A 299 -19.60 -12.13 16.15
CA TRP A 299 -19.77 -11.14 15.09
C TRP A 299 -20.30 -11.82 13.83
N LYS A 300 -21.47 -11.40 13.34
CA LYS A 300 -22.00 -11.78 12.01
C LYS A 300 -21.03 -11.29 10.92
N LEU A 301 -20.60 -12.15 9.99
CA LEU A 301 -19.70 -11.74 8.90
C LEU A 301 -20.51 -11.12 7.76
N LEU A 302 -20.65 -9.79 7.83
CA LEU A 302 -21.36 -8.99 6.83
C LEU A 302 -20.52 -8.80 5.55
N ASP A 303 -21.20 -8.91 4.40
CA ASP A 303 -20.70 -8.54 3.08
C ASP A 303 -21.76 -7.69 2.36
N MET A 304 -21.37 -6.95 1.33
CA MET A 304 -22.20 -5.95 0.66
C MET A 304 -21.88 -5.97 -0.84
N ASP A 305 -22.88 -5.89 -1.71
CA ASP A 305 -22.65 -5.86 -3.15
C ASP A 305 -21.92 -4.60 -3.62
N LEU A 306 -21.36 -4.67 -4.83
CA LEU A 306 -20.40 -3.68 -5.30
C LEU A 306 -21.10 -2.33 -5.58
N ILE A 307 -20.74 -1.29 -4.83
CA ILE A 307 -21.18 0.07 -5.15
C ILE A 307 -20.51 0.51 -6.46
N PRO A 308 -21.26 1.01 -7.46
CA PRO A 308 -20.69 1.40 -8.75
C PRO A 308 -19.86 2.69 -8.70
N GLN A 309 -20.01 3.51 -7.66
CA GLN A 309 -19.35 4.81 -7.53
C GLN A 309 -19.14 5.15 -6.04
N TRP A 310 -17.94 5.60 -5.67
CA TRP A 310 -17.58 5.90 -4.26
C TRP A 310 -17.47 7.38 -3.93
N HIS A 311 -17.93 8.25 -4.83
CA HIS A 311 -17.92 9.69 -4.64
C HIS A 311 -19.17 10.34 -5.25
N HIS A 312 -19.54 11.52 -4.75
CA HIS A 312 -20.65 12.31 -5.26
C HIS A 312 -20.35 13.79 -4.97
N HIS A 313 -20.30 14.65 -5.99
CA HIS A 313 -19.90 16.07 -5.86
C HIS A 313 -18.63 16.27 -5.01
N ARG A 314 -18.77 16.64 -3.72
CA ARG A 314 -17.69 16.88 -2.74
C ARG A 314 -17.56 15.79 -1.65
N LEU A 315 -18.42 14.78 -1.67
CA LEU A 315 -18.34 13.59 -0.81
C LEU A 315 -17.53 12.49 -1.48
N ALA A 316 -16.66 11.81 -0.72
CA ALA A 316 -16.14 10.48 -1.07
C ALA A 316 -16.15 9.53 0.12
N LEU A 317 -16.23 8.23 -0.16
CA LEU A 317 -16.27 7.16 0.83
C LEU A 317 -14.91 6.45 0.87
N LEU A 318 -14.49 5.97 2.05
CA LEU A 318 -13.26 5.20 2.24
C LEU A 318 -13.42 4.12 3.33
N GLY A 319 -12.78 2.96 3.12
CA GLY A 319 -12.96 1.82 4.01
C GLY A 319 -14.41 1.32 3.97
N ASP A 320 -14.82 0.57 4.98
CA ASP A 320 -16.01 -0.31 4.91
C ASP A 320 -17.35 0.42 4.67
N ALA A 321 -17.35 1.76 4.64
CA ALA A 321 -18.43 2.59 4.10
C ALA A 321 -18.57 2.46 2.56
N ALA A 322 -17.45 2.47 1.83
CA ALA A 322 -17.32 2.40 0.37
C ALA A 322 -17.15 0.95 -0.13
N HIS A 323 -16.18 0.29 0.49
CA HIS A 323 -15.68 -1.03 0.20
C HIS A 323 -14.84 -1.41 1.43
N PRO A 324 -14.97 -2.60 2.01
CA PRO A 324 -13.99 -3.05 2.99
C PRO A 324 -12.55 -2.80 2.46
N PHE A 325 -11.73 -2.07 3.25
CA PHE A 325 -10.29 -1.74 3.01
C PHE A 325 -9.86 -0.61 2.02
N LEU A 326 -10.06 0.68 2.40
CA LEU A 326 -9.20 1.91 2.29
C LEU A 326 -8.41 2.27 0.99
N PRO A 327 -8.34 3.56 0.54
CA PRO A 327 -7.37 4.56 1.06
C PRO A 327 -7.72 6.08 0.87
N HIS A 328 -6.74 6.93 0.47
CA HIS A 328 -6.55 8.42 0.52
C HIS A 328 -6.20 9.05 -0.88
N GLN A 329 -5.97 10.35 -1.20
CA GLN A 329 -5.41 11.58 -0.52
C GLN A 329 -6.03 12.93 -1.03
N GLY A 330 -5.36 14.10 -0.81
CA GLY A 330 -5.87 15.48 -0.98
C GLY A 330 -5.63 16.23 -2.32
N ILE A 331 -6.32 17.38 -2.47
CA ILE A 331 -6.79 17.98 -3.75
C ILE A 331 -7.00 19.52 -3.63
N GLN A 332 -7.26 20.26 -4.73
CA GLN A 332 -7.73 21.68 -4.68
C GLN A 332 -9.27 21.78 -4.79
N ALA A 333 -9.88 22.87 -4.30
CA ALA A 333 -11.33 23.04 -4.19
C ALA A 333 -12.09 22.90 -5.53
N ALA A 334 -11.68 23.64 -6.57
CA ALA A 334 -12.26 23.54 -7.91
C ALA A 334 -11.96 22.20 -8.61
N GLU A 335 -10.94 21.46 -8.15
CA GLU A 335 -10.58 20.14 -8.68
C GLU A 335 -11.29 18.99 -7.95
N VAL A 336 -12.01 19.24 -6.85
CA VAL A 336 -12.57 18.21 -5.96
C VAL A 336 -13.30 17.11 -6.75
N PRO A 337 -14.34 17.38 -7.58
CA PRO A 337 -15.08 16.30 -8.23
C PRO A 337 -14.24 15.49 -9.23
N LYS A 338 -13.32 16.16 -9.95
CA LYS A 338 -12.43 15.52 -10.93
C LYS A 338 -11.43 14.58 -10.25
N ARG A 339 -10.90 14.98 -9.10
CA ARG A 339 -9.90 14.21 -8.36
C ARG A 339 -10.50 13.16 -7.42
N LEU A 340 -11.73 13.35 -6.94
CA LEU A 340 -12.50 12.27 -6.31
C LEU A 340 -12.89 11.17 -7.31
N LYS A 341 -13.12 11.53 -8.58
CA LYS A 341 -13.18 10.52 -9.66
C LYS A 341 -11.82 9.84 -9.88
N LEU A 342 -10.71 10.58 -9.94
CA LEU A 342 -9.37 9.96 -10.07
C LEU A 342 -9.06 9.00 -8.91
N TYR A 343 -9.44 9.36 -7.68
CA TYR A 343 -9.36 8.48 -6.51
C TYR A 343 -10.11 7.16 -6.73
N HIS A 344 -11.36 7.24 -7.21
CA HIS A 344 -12.16 6.08 -7.59
C HIS A 344 -11.48 5.24 -8.68
N ASP A 345 -11.03 5.85 -9.78
CA ASP A 345 -10.41 5.18 -10.94
C ASP A 345 -9.00 4.59 -10.63
N ILE A 346 -8.39 4.98 -9.51
CA ILE A 346 -7.18 4.35 -8.95
C ILE A 346 -7.53 3.12 -8.09
N ARG A 347 -8.73 3.08 -7.49
CA ARG A 347 -9.03 2.22 -6.35
C ARG A 347 -10.17 1.22 -6.48
N HIS A 348 -11.12 1.45 -7.40
CA HIS A 348 -12.30 0.59 -7.56
C HIS A 348 -11.92 -0.85 -7.90
N ASP A 349 -11.36 -1.07 -9.09
CA ASP A 349 -10.87 -2.37 -9.59
C ASP A 349 -10.05 -3.16 -8.56
N ARG A 350 -9.18 -2.47 -7.81
CA ARG A 350 -8.28 -3.12 -6.86
C ARG A 350 -9.03 -3.60 -5.62
N ALA A 351 -9.88 -2.77 -5.02
CA ALA A 351 -10.57 -3.15 -3.80
C ALA A 351 -11.74 -4.11 -4.08
N THR A 352 -12.49 -3.94 -5.18
CA THR A 352 -13.53 -4.90 -5.58
C THR A 352 -12.95 -6.27 -5.92
N ARG A 353 -11.77 -6.33 -6.56
CA ARG A 353 -11.04 -7.60 -6.78
C ARG A 353 -10.58 -8.24 -5.46
N ILE A 354 -10.12 -7.47 -4.49
CA ILE A 354 -9.75 -7.99 -3.15
C ILE A 354 -10.99 -8.50 -2.40
N GLN A 355 -12.13 -7.81 -2.48
CA GLN A 355 -13.41 -8.29 -1.95
C GLN A 355 -13.86 -9.59 -2.65
N GLY A 356 -13.67 -9.70 -3.96
CA GLY A 356 -13.89 -10.95 -4.72
C GLY A 356 -13.06 -12.13 -4.21
N TYR A 357 -11.76 -11.93 -3.98
CA TYR A 357 -10.92 -12.96 -3.35
C TYR A 357 -11.38 -13.29 -1.92
N SER A 358 -11.79 -12.29 -1.14
CA SER A 358 -12.32 -12.47 0.22
C SER A 358 -13.60 -13.33 0.24
N ARG A 359 -14.46 -13.22 -0.78
CA ARG A 359 -15.65 -14.08 -0.95
C ARG A 359 -15.27 -15.53 -1.15
N ILE A 360 -14.36 -15.83 -2.07
CA ILE A 360 -13.94 -17.21 -2.36
C ILE A 360 -13.20 -17.84 -1.16
N ILE A 361 -12.53 -17.05 -0.32
CA ILE A 361 -11.90 -17.51 0.95
C ILE A 361 -12.93 -17.67 2.09
N GLY A 362 -14.14 -17.09 1.95
CA GLY A 362 -15.29 -17.29 2.82
C GLY A 362 -16.19 -18.46 2.40
N GLU A 363 -16.15 -18.85 1.13
CA GLU A 363 -16.81 -20.04 0.58
C GLU A 363 -16.20 -21.36 1.09
N TYR A 364 -16.91 -22.45 0.84
CA TYR A 364 -16.47 -23.81 1.14
C TYR A 364 -15.23 -24.21 0.34
N ARG A 365 -14.25 -24.84 1.00
CA ARG A 365 -13.19 -25.61 0.33
C ARG A 365 -13.83 -26.87 -0.27
N THR A 366 -14.15 -26.83 -1.56
CA THR A 366 -14.22 -28.03 -2.42
C THR A 366 -12.85 -28.24 -3.06
N ASP A 367 -12.47 -29.49 -3.33
CA ASP A 367 -11.14 -29.83 -3.88
C ASP A 367 -10.88 -29.18 -5.26
N GLU A 368 -11.94 -28.85 -5.99
CA GLU A 368 -11.91 -28.17 -7.29
C GLU A 368 -11.51 -26.68 -7.19
N LYS A 369 -11.69 -26.02 -6.03
CA LYS A 369 -11.41 -24.59 -5.83
C LYS A 369 -10.04 -24.33 -5.20
N GLN A 370 -8.97 -24.77 -5.87
CA GLN A 370 -7.61 -24.34 -5.52
C GLN A 370 -7.39 -22.85 -5.84
N LEU A 371 -7.65 -21.99 -4.86
CA LEU A 371 -7.32 -20.57 -4.96
C LEU A 371 -5.81 -20.36 -4.91
N ASP A 372 -5.23 -19.74 -5.94
CA ASP A 372 -3.81 -19.37 -5.95
C ASP A 372 -3.52 -18.24 -4.95
N MET A 373 -3.29 -18.64 -3.71
CA MET A 373 -2.86 -17.79 -2.60
C MET A 373 -1.52 -17.10 -2.88
N HIS A 374 -0.63 -17.67 -3.71
CA HIS A 374 0.64 -17.04 -4.05
C HIS A 374 0.41 -15.85 -5.01
N SER A 375 -0.39 -16.02 -6.06
CA SER A 375 -0.80 -14.90 -6.93
C SER A 375 -1.64 -13.86 -6.20
N PHE A 376 -2.54 -14.25 -5.29
CA PHE A 376 -3.26 -13.28 -4.45
C PHE A 376 -2.30 -12.47 -3.57
N THR A 377 -1.38 -13.14 -2.87
CA THR A 377 -0.40 -12.48 -1.99
C THR A 377 0.51 -11.56 -2.79
N ASN A 378 1.01 -11.98 -3.97
CA ASN A 378 1.83 -11.16 -4.83
C ASN A 378 1.07 -9.96 -5.43
N PHE A 379 -0.20 -10.11 -5.82
CA PHE A 379 -1.04 -8.99 -6.26
C PHE A 379 -1.38 -8.01 -5.12
N ASN A 380 -1.63 -8.53 -3.91
CA ASN A 380 -2.04 -7.73 -2.78
C ASN A 380 -0.83 -7.05 -2.12
N PHE A 381 0.09 -7.81 -1.55
CA PHE A 381 1.23 -7.31 -0.77
C PHE A 381 2.31 -6.69 -1.68
N GLY A 382 2.36 -7.09 -2.96
CA GLY A 382 3.29 -6.59 -3.96
C GLY A 382 3.02 -5.18 -4.49
N HIS A 383 2.03 -4.47 -3.95
CA HIS A 383 1.54 -3.17 -4.46
C HIS A 383 1.85 -2.03 -3.48
N ASP A 384 2.49 -0.97 -3.98
CA ASP A 384 2.69 0.26 -3.23
C ASP A 384 1.70 1.34 -3.71
N GLU A 385 0.74 1.70 -2.86
CA GLU A 385 -0.31 2.65 -3.24
C GLU A 385 0.19 4.09 -3.29
N TRP A 386 1.24 4.45 -2.53
CA TRP A 386 1.81 5.79 -2.61
C TRP A 386 2.47 6.00 -3.97
N ASP A 387 3.30 5.05 -4.39
CA ASP A 387 4.01 5.10 -5.66
C ASP A 387 3.03 5.00 -6.85
N ASN A 388 1.98 4.17 -6.75
CA ASN A 388 0.92 4.03 -7.75
C ASN A 388 0.07 5.31 -7.88
N SER A 389 -0.49 5.81 -6.77
CA SER A 389 -1.33 7.02 -6.77
C SER A 389 -0.57 8.27 -7.22
N THR A 390 0.69 8.43 -6.78
CA THR A 390 1.56 9.54 -7.22
C THR A 390 1.74 9.52 -8.75
N GLN A 391 1.91 8.35 -9.34
CA GLN A 391 2.06 8.21 -10.78
C GLN A 391 0.77 8.46 -11.53
N ARG A 392 -0.36 7.88 -11.09
CA ARG A 392 -1.67 8.08 -11.72
C ARG A 392 -2.08 9.55 -11.71
N LEU A 393 -1.70 10.30 -10.67
CA LEU A 393 -1.83 11.76 -10.64
C LEU A 393 -0.96 12.46 -11.70
N ARG A 394 0.31 12.07 -11.89
CA ARG A 394 1.15 12.62 -12.97
C ARG A 394 0.55 12.35 -14.35
N GLU A 395 0.10 11.12 -14.60
CA GLU A 395 -0.52 10.71 -15.86
C GLU A 395 -1.82 11.49 -16.12
N TRP A 396 -2.65 11.70 -15.10
CA TRP A 396 -3.82 12.58 -15.18
C TRP A 396 -3.45 14.03 -15.50
N THR A 397 -2.44 14.60 -14.81
CA THR A 397 -1.97 15.98 -15.03
C THR A 397 -1.37 16.15 -16.43
N TRP A 398 -0.57 15.21 -16.93
CA TRP A 398 -0.04 15.24 -18.30
C TRP A 398 -1.17 15.23 -19.34
N ASN A 399 -2.25 14.47 -19.08
CA ASN A 399 -3.44 14.46 -19.94
C ASN A 399 -4.28 15.75 -19.86
N GLN A 400 -4.02 16.67 -18.91
CA GLN A 400 -4.63 18.01 -18.91
C GLN A 400 -3.82 19.03 -19.74
N ILE A 401 -2.61 18.69 -20.21
CA ILE A 401 -1.78 19.60 -21.02
C ILE A 401 -2.29 19.57 -22.47
N PRO A 402 -2.81 20.69 -23.02
CA PRO A 402 -3.22 20.73 -24.42
C PRO A 402 -1.98 20.66 -25.33
N ASN A 403 -2.00 19.76 -26.32
CA ASN A 403 -0.94 19.56 -27.32
C ASN A 403 0.47 19.34 -26.70
N PRO A 404 0.70 18.25 -25.94
CA PRO A 404 1.98 17.99 -25.27
C PRO A 404 3.11 17.77 -26.28
N TYR A 405 3.99 18.77 -26.43
CA TYR A 405 4.99 18.83 -27.50
C TYR A 405 6.34 18.20 -27.08
N TRP A 406 6.46 16.88 -27.27
CA TRP A 406 7.65 16.10 -26.93
C TRP A 406 8.82 16.35 -27.90
N ARG A 407 9.72 17.30 -27.56
CA ARG A 407 10.90 17.61 -28.37
C ARG A 407 11.97 16.51 -28.31
N MET A 408 12.09 15.73 -29.37
CA MET A 408 13.39 15.19 -29.79
C MET A 408 14.08 16.22 -30.70
N PRO A 409 15.41 16.38 -30.63
CA PRO A 409 16.15 17.06 -31.69
C PRO A 409 16.08 16.23 -32.98
N ILE A 410 16.11 16.92 -34.12
CA ILE A 410 16.22 16.30 -35.45
C ILE A 410 17.35 17.05 -36.17
N ALA A 411 18.55 16.48 -36.20
CA ALA A 411 19.60 16.90 -37.11
C ALA A 411 19.21 16.58 -38.57
N PHE A 412 19.72 17.40 -39.51
CA PHE A 412 19.56 17.17 -40.94
C PHE A 412 20.79 16.46 -41.50
N GLY A 413 20.62 15.21 -41.96
CA GLY A 413 21.67 14.41 -42.58
C GLY A 413 22.43 13.49 -41.61
N PRO A 414 23.39 12.69 -42.12
CA PRO A 414 24.16 11.74 -41.32
C PRO A 414 25.13 12.47 -40.38
N MET A 415 24.90 12.41 -39.07
CA MET A 415 25.79 13.02 -38.08
C MET A 415 27.07 12.19 -37.91
N PRO A 416 28.28 12.73 -38.21
CA PRO A 416 29.53 12.08 -37.80
C PRO A 416 29.62 12.09 -36.28
N GLY A 417 29.95 10.95 -35.67
CA GLY A 417 29.87 10.81 -34.21
C GLY A 417 30.57 9.56 -33.67
N PRO A 418 30.20 9.10 -32.45
CA PRO A 418 30.89 7.99 -31.78
C PRO A 418 30.74 6.63 -32.46
N ARG A 419 29.70 6.42 -33.28
CA ARG A 419 29.44 5.16 -33.98
C ARG A 419 29.92 5.15 -35.43
N GLN A 420 29.84 6.30 -36.11
CA GLN A 420 30.04 6.40 -37.56
C GLN A 420 30.83 7.64 -37.98
N THR A 421 31.45 7.54 -39.17
CA THR A 421 32.09 8.65 -39.89
C THR A 421 31.05 9.50 -40.65
N HIS A 422 31.48 10.60 -41.27
CA HIS A 422 30.61 11.43 -42.13
C HIS A 422 30.17 10.71 -43.42
N LEU A 423 30.73 9.53 -43.72
CA LEU A 423 30.34 8.66 -44.83
C LEU A 423 29.39 7.52 -44.39
N GLY A 424 28.90 7.53 -43.14
CA GLY A 424 28.09 6.45 -42.57
C GLY A 424 28.85 5.17 -42.23
N VAL A 425 30.16 5.10 -42.52
CA VAL A 425 31.00 3.93 -42.20
C VAL A 425 31.19 3.82 -40.68
N PRO A 426 30.94 2.66 -40.05
CA PRO A 426 31.19 2.43 -38.63
C PRO A 426 32.65 2.67 -38.23
N ARG A 427 32.87 3.12 -36.99
CA ARG A 427 34.22 3.44 -36.47
C ARG A 427 34.92 2.26 -35.79
N ASP A 428 36.25 2.24 -35.89
CA ASP A 428 37.10 1.25 -35.21
C ASP A 428 37.23 1.56 -33.71
N GLY A 429 36.54 0.76 -32.89
CA GLY A 429 36.60 0.84 -31.43
C GLY A 429 37.85 0.20 -30.81
N THR A 430 38.66 -0.58 -31.53
CA THR A 430 39.68 -1.50 -30.96
C THR A 430 40.73 -0.83 -30.08
N LYS A 431 41.05 0.44 -30.35
CA LYS A 431 42.03 1.23 -29.58
C LYS A 431 41.42 1.99 -28.40
N SER A 432 40.09 2.07 -28.32
CA SER A 432 39.37 2.78 -27.25
C SER A 432 39.53 2.08 -25.91
N LYS A 433 39.58 2.84 -24.81
CA LYS A 433 39.68 2.31 -23.44
C LYS A 433 38.58 2.88 -22.58
N PHE A 434 37.94 2.04 -21.77
CA PHE A 434 36.92 2.47 -20.82
C PHE A 434 37.28 2.09 -19.39
N THR A 435 36.76 2.85 -18.43
CA THR A 435 36.77 2.51 -17.00
C THR A 435 35.37 2.73 -16.46
N MET A 436 34.77 1.69 -15.89
CA MET A 436 33.42 1.72 -15.34
C MET A 436 33.45 1.59 -13.82
N ALA A 437 32.68 2.41 -13.12
CA ALA A 437 32.41 2.31 -11.69
C ALA A 437 30.89 2.25 -11.49
N SER A 438 30.42 1.22 -10.78
CA SER A 438 28.99 0.92 -10.66
C SER A 438 28.58 0.68 -9.21
N ILE A 439 27.56 1.38 -8.75
CA ILE A 439 26.91 1.17 -7.44
C ILE A 439 25.58 0.47 -7.71
N LYS A 440 25.49 -0.83 -7.41
CA LYS A 440 24.26 -1.62 -7.47
C LYS A 440 23.54 -1.56 -6.12
N PHE A 441 22.27 -1.19 -6.12
CA PHE A 441 21.45 -1.02 -4.93
C PHE A 441 20.09 -1.73 -5.06
N LYS A 442 19.43 -1.96 -3.92
CA LYS A 442 18.07 -2.51 -3.83
C LYS A 442 17.08 -1.39 -3.49
N THR A 443 15.89 -1.37 -4.09
CA THR A 443 14.84 -0.36 -3.82
C THR A 443 13.45 -0.88 -4.23
N SER A 444 12.39 -0.08 -4.01
CA SER A 444 11.01 -0.37 -4.41
C SER A 444 10.92 -0.68 -5.91
N ARG A 445 10.40 -1.87 -6.23
CA ARG A 445 10.02 -2.28 -7.59
C ARG A 445 8.98 -1.32 -8.17
N THR A 446 8.08 -0.78 -7.37
CA THR A 446 7.03 0.16 -7.83
C THR A 446 7.64 1.52 -8.20
N VAL A 447 8.61 2.04 -7.43
CA VAL A 447 9.39 3.24 -7.81
C VAL A 447 10.11 3.03 -9.13
N LEU A 448 10.75 1.87 -9.34
CA LEU A 448 11.46 1.58 -10.59
C LEU A 448 10.51 1.30 -11.77
N GLN A 449 9.36 0.66 -11.53
CA GLN A 449 8.30 0.47 -12.54
C GLN A 449 7.72 1.83 -12.99
N ASN A 450 7.77 2.85 -12.14
CA ASN A 450 7.36 4.20 -12.49
C ASN A 450 8.33 4.95 -13.41
N LEU A 451 9.46 4.35 -13.77
CA LEU A 451 10.40 4.87 -14.76
C LEU A 451 10.28 4.19 -16.13
N PHE A 452 9.38 3.20 -16.29
CA PHE A 452 9.10 2.56 -17.58
C PHE A 452 8.40 3.53 -18.57
N PRO A 453 8.42 3.25 -19.89
CA PRO A 453 7.84 4.14 -20.89
C PRO A 453 6.34 4.43 -20.66
N PRO A 454 5.84 5.61 -21.08
CA PRO A 454 4.42 5.94 -21.05
C PRO A 454 3.55 4.87 -21.71
N GLY A 455 2.33 4.68 -21.20
CA GLY A 455 1.40 3.63 -21.66
C GLY A 455 1.71 2.22 -21.16
N ARG A 456 2.97 1.89 -20.80
CA ARG A 456 3.43 0.70 -20.05
C ARG A 456 3.07 -0.70 -20.59
N LYS A 457 2.25 -0.82 -21.63
CA LYS A 457 1.81 -2.09 -22.22
C LYS A 457 3.01 -3.00 -22.48
N GLY A 458 2.97 -4.23 -21.98
CA GLY A 458 4.05 -5.22 -22.11
C GLY A 458 5.20 -5.10 -21.09
N TRP A 459 5.40 -3.96 -20.43
CA TRP A 459 6.54 -3.74 -19.52
C TRP A 459 6.26 -4.24 -18.08
N ARG A 460 7.07 -5.18 -17.60
CA ARG A 460 7.02 -5.70 -16.23
C ARG A 460 8.40 -6.10 -15.71
N PHE A 461 8.48 -6.48 -14.45
CA PHE A 461 9.67 -7.13 -13.90
C PHE A 461 9.58 -8.65 -14.05
N THR A 462 10.73 -9.31 -14.12
CA THR A 462 10.84 -10.77 -14.16
C THR A 462 10.51 -11.44 -12.82
N SER A 463 10.55 -10.69 -11.71
CA SER A 463 10.19 -11.16 -10.36
C SER A 463 8.97 -10.42 -9.81
N PRO A 464 8.05 -11.09 -9.07
CA PRO A 464 6.90 -10.45 -8.42
C PRO A 464 7.27 -9.66 -7.15
N ASP A 465 8.50 -9.78 -6.64
CA ASP A 465 8.98 -9.18 -5.38
C ASP A 465 8.75 -7.66 -5.33
N THR A 466 8.57 -7.08 -4.14
CA THR A 466 8.52 -5.59 -4.02
C THR A 466 9.89 -4.93 -4.09
N ILE A 467 10.97 -5.72 -4.01
CA ILE A 467 12.34 -5.22 -4.11
C ILE A 467 12.87 -5.53 -5.51
N ALA A 468 13.41 -4.53 -6.17
CA ALA A 468 14.15 -4.70 -7.41
C ALA A 468 15.53 -4.04 -7.31
N TYR A 469 16.44 -4.46 -8.21
CA TYR A 469 17.79 -3.93 -8.27
C TYR A 469 17.91 -2.87 -9.36
N ALA A 470 18.60 -1.78 -9.04
CA ALA A 470 19.10 -0.84 -10.02
C ALA A 470 20.60 -0.58 -9.78
N SER A 471 21.29 -0.05 -10.79
CA SER A 471 22.66 0.44 -10.65
C SER A 471 22.79 1.84 -11.21
N PHE A 472 23.49 2.72 -10.48
CA PHE A 472 24.14 3.87 -11.11
C PHE A 472 25.51 3.42 -11.61
N SER A 473 25.75 3.53 -12.92
CA SER A 473 27.01 3.13 -13.55
C SER A 473 27.61 4.32 -14.30
N GLN A 474 28.76 4.78 -13.84
CA GLN A 474 29.56 5.82 -14.47
C GLN A 474 30.66 5.16 -15.31
N THR A 475 30.80 5.59 -16.56
CA THR A 475 31.85 5.14 -17.48
C THR A 475 32.63 6.32 -17.99
N THR A 476 33.96 6.20 -17.91
CA THR A 476 34.94 7.14 -18.46
C THR A 476 35.55 6.50 -19.70
N LEU A 477 35.27 7.06 -20.87
CA LEU A 477 35.76 6.62 -22.18
C LEU A 477 37.00 7.44 -22.54
N ASN A 478 38.03 6.81 -23.10
CA ASN A 478 39.33 7.42 -23.44
C ASN A 478 39.87 6.81 -24.75
N ASN A 479 40.80 7.52 -25.40
CA ASN A 479 41.37 7.13 -26.68
C ASN A 479 40.32 6.94 -27.78
N MET A 480 39.29 7.80 -27.77
CA MET A 480 38.22 7.79 -28.76
C MET A 480 38.76 8.38 -30.08
N GLU A 481 38.86 7.55 -31.11
CA GLU A 481 39.37 7.93 -32.44
C GLU A 481 38.69 9.20 -32.99
N TRP A 482 37.35 9.26 -32.87
CA TRP A 482 36.53 10.39 -33.32
C TRP A 482 36.71 11.71 -32.53
N LEU A 483 37.39 11.65 -31.37
CA LEU A 483 37.79 12.82 -30.57
C LEU A 483 39.32 13.04 -30.60
N GLY A 484 40.01 12.53 -31.62
CA GLY A 484 41.47 12.67 -31.75
C GLY A 484 42.26 11.98 -30.64
N GLY A 485 41.72 10.89 -30.05
CA GLY A 485 42.30 10.22 -28.89
C GLY A 485 41.84 10.78 -27.52
N SER A 486 41.02 11.83 -27.51
CA SER A 486 40.42 12.36 -26.27
C SER A 486 39.35 11.42 -25.70
N GLY A 487 38.69 11.84 -24.62
CA GLY A 487 37.72 11.05 -23.89
C GLY A 487 36.52 11.86 -23.41
N TYR A 488 35.43 11.17 -23.07
CA TYR A 488 34.24 11.75 -22.45
C TYR A 488 33.67 10.80 -21.40
N LYS A 489 32.73 11.29 -20.58
CA LYS A 489 32.15 10.53 -19.48
C LYS A 489 30.64 10.43 -19.62
N HIS A 490 30.08 9.33 -19.14
CA HIS A 490 28.63 9.19 -18.95
C HIS A 490 28.30 8.50 -17.63
N ILE A 491 27.07 8.69 -17.14
CA ILE A 491 26.49 7.98 -16.00
C ILE A 491 25.04 7.64 -16.29
N GLY A 492 24.67 6.37 -16.16
CA GLY A 492 23.31 5.88 -16.42
C GLY A 492 22.68 5.27 -15.19
N LEU A 493 21.34 5.35 -15.11
CA LEU A 493 20.53 4.56 -14.19
C LEU A 493 20.06 3.30 -14.93
N TYR A 494 20.46 2.13 -14.46
CA TYR A 494 20.19 0.85 -15.07
C TYR A 494 19.23 0.04 -14.17
N ILE A 495 18.05 -0.31 -14.66
CA ILE A 495 17.02 -1.07 -13.93
C ILE A 495 17.12 -2.55 -14.37
N HIS A 496 17.39 -3.45 -13.43
CA HIS A 496 17.65 -4.86 -13.72
C HIS A 496 16.42 -5.74 -13.52
N GLY A 497 16.38 -6.89 -14.23
CA GLY A 497 15.27 -7.84 -14.11
C GLY A 497 13.98 -7.30 -14.75
N VAL A 498 14.11 -6.58 -15.85
CA VAL A 498 12.98 -6.04 -16.62
C VAL A 498 12.70 -6.96 -17.80
N GLU A 499 11.43 -7.18 -18.09
CA GLU A 499 11.01 -7.82 -19.34
C GLU A 499 9.91 -7.02 -20.05
N TYR A 500 9.98 -7.04 -21.37
CA TYR A 500 9.02 -6.43 -22.28
C TYR A 500 8.39 -7.50 -23.16
N VAL A 501 7.08 -7.67 -23.01
CA VAL A 501 6.24 -8.51 -23.87
C VAL A 501 5.81 -7.68 -25.07
N LYS A 502 6.24 -8.07 -26.28
CA LYS A 502 5.82 -7.45 -27.54
C LYS A 502 4.35 -7.78 -27.86
N ASP A 503 3.77 -7.04 -28.81
CA ASP A 503 2.43 -7.35 -29.36
C ASP A 503 2.35 -8.71 -30.07
N ASP A 504 3.49 -9.27 -30.51
CA ASP A 504 3.61 -10.65 -31.02
C ASP A 504 3.68 -11.73 -29.92
N GLY A 505 3.60 -11.34 -28.63
CA GLY A 505 3.68 -12.22 -27.47
C GLY A 505 5.10 -12.63 -27.05
N SER A 506 6.13 -12.35 -27.85
CA SER A 506 7.51 -12.69 -27.50
C SER A 506 8.07 -11.76 -26.41
N VAL A 507 8.94 -12.31 -25.55
CA VAL A 507 9.41 -11.66 -24.33
C VAL A 507 10.89 -11.34 -24.42
N ILE A 508 11.23 -10.06 -24.45
CA ILE A 508 12.61 -9.58 -24.29
C ILE A 508 12.91 -9.43 -22.80
N LYS A 509 14.00 -10.02 -22.30
CA LYS A 509 14.44 -9.88 -20.89
C LYS A 509 15.80 -9.19 -20.82
N GLY A 510 16.01 -8.32 -19.84
CA GLY A 510 17.31 -7.66 -19.68
C GLY A 510 17.37 -6.57 -18.61
N THR A 511 18.14 -5.53 -18.92
CA THR A 511 18.29 -4.31 -18.11
C THR A 511 17.80 -3.12 -18.93
N TYR A 512 16.89 -2.34 -18.34
CA TYR A 512 16.30 -1.16 -18.96
C TYR A 512 17.04 0.12 -18.50
N LEU A 513 17.26 1.04 -19.43
CA LEU A 513 17.99 2.30 -19.22
C LEU A 513 17.01 3.49 -19.37
N PRO A 514 16.27 3.87 -18.30
CA PRO A 514 15.36 5.01 -18.34
C PRO A 514 16.04 6.35 -18.65
N ILE A 515 17.32 6.50 -18.28
CA ILE A 515 18.05 7.77 -18.43
C ILE A 515 19.57 7.56 -18.44
N LEU A 516 20.25 8.26 -19.35
CA LEU A 516 21.71 8.34 -19.43
C LEU A 516 22.14 9.81 -19.45
N PHE A 517 23.10 10.18 -18.63
CA PHE A 517 23.68 11.53 -18.63
C PHE A 517 25.09 11.49 -19.18
N GLU A 518 25.48 12.41 -20.06
CA GLU A 518 26.80 12.46 -20.69
C GLU A 518 27.44 13.85 -20.60
N SER A 519 28.78 13.89 -20.58
CA SER A 519 29.59 15.11 -20.38
C SER A 519 30.00 15.81 -21.68
N LEU A 520 29.31 15.53 -22.79
CA LEU A 520 29.61 16.06 -24.12
C LEU A 520 28.32 16.03 -24.97
N THR A 521 28.14 16.98 -25.88
CA THR A 521 26.87 17.16 -26.63
C THR A 521 26.73 16.21 -27.82
N ASP A 522 27.81 15.96 -28.55
CA ASP A 522 27.88 15.11 -29.75
C ASP A 522 27.39 13.66 -29.54
N PRO A 523 27.74 12.94 -28.44
CA PRO A 523 27.23 11.60 -28.19
C PRO A 523 25.77 11.62 -27.69
N ILE A 524 25.28 12.77 -27.18
CA ILE A 524 23.88 12.97 -26.76
C ILE A 524 22.99 13.11 -28.00
N VAL A 525 23.35 14.00 -28.93
CA VAL A 525 22.57 14.27 -30.15
C VAL A 525 22.52 13.00 -31.01
N SER A 526 23.67 12.49 -31.46
CA SER A 526 23.75 11.24 -32.24
C SER A 526 23.15 10.02 -31.50
N GLY A 527 23.15 10.01 -30.17
CA GLY A 527 22.58 8.92 -29.38
C GLY A 527 21.06 8.97 -29.22
N ARG A 528 20.47 10.17 -29.26
CA ARG A 528 19.01 10.34 -29.38
C ARG A 528 18.54 9.98 -30.79
N GLU A 529 19.30 10.38 -31.80
CA GLU A 529 18.89 10.28 -33.21
C GLU A 529 19.12 8.88 -33.81
N GLU A 530 20.30 8.27 -33.64
CA GLU A 530 20.58 6.94 -34.20
C GLU A 530 19.95 5.79 -33.38
N LEU A 531 19.72 5.99 -32.09
CA LEU A 531 19.40 4.91 -31.14
C LEU A 531 18.18 5.19 -30.24
N GLY A 532 17.51 6.34 -30.37
CA GLY A 532 16.37 6.71 -29.52
C GLY A 532 16.68 6.83 -28.02
N MET A 533 17.96 6.94 -27.63
CA MET A 533 18.35 6.83 -26.22
C MET A 533 17.93 8.06 -25.40
N PRO A 534 17.43 7.88 -24.16
CA PRO A 534 17.06 8.98 -23.26
C PRO A 534 18.30 9.65 -22.64
N LYS A 535 19.07 10.33 -23.50
CA LYS A 535 20.32 11.01 -23.13
C LYS A 535 20.08 12.46 -22.69
N LEU A 536 20.80 12.92 -21.67
CA LEU A 536 20.84 14.32 -21.22
C LEU A 536 22.28 14.78 -20.94
N TYR A 537 22.50 16.10 -20.91
CA TYR A 537 23.80 16.66 -20.58
C TYR A 537 23.96 16.80 -19.06
N THR A 538 25.17 16.52 -18.56
CA THR A 538 25.60 16.86 -17.19
C THR A 538 27.12 16.98 -17.17
N SER A 539 27.69 17.88 -16.37
CA SER A 539 29.12 17.77 -16.03
C SER A 539 29.32 16.50 -15.20
N VAL A 540 30.37 15.74 -15.50
CA VAL A 540 30.74 14.52 -14.77
C VAL A 540 32.19 14.63 -14.35
N ASP A 541 32.43 14.95 -13.09
CA ASP A 541 33.76 14.90 -12.48
C ASP A 541 33.98 13.53 -11.84
N VAL A 542 35.21 13.03 -11.95
CA VAL A 542 35.62 11.74 -11.40
C VAL A 542 36.94 11.93 -10.65
N TYR A 543 36.92 11.65 -9.35
CA TYR A 543 38.08 11.71 -8.48
C TYR A 543 38.43 10.29 -8.01
N ARG A 544 39.51 9.73 -8.56
CA ARG A 544 40.03 8.42 -8.16
C ARG A 544 41.19 8.60 -7.17
N ARG A 545 41.11 7.93 -6.03
CA ARG A 545 42.19 7.74 -5.06
C ARG A 545 42.58 6.26 -5.02
N SER A 546 43.57 5.90 -4.19
CA SER A 546 43.97 4.50 -3.98
C SER A 546 42.85 3.65 -3.36
N SER A 547 42.06 4.23 -2.45
CA SER A 547 41.01 3.54 -1.69
C SER A 547 39.58 4.05 -1.93
N SER A 548 39.37 5.07 -2.77
CA SER A 548 38.03 5.62 -3.02
C SER A 548 37.84 6.14 -4.46
N TYR A 549 36.58 6.15 -4.90
CA TYR A 549 36.16 6.60 -6.21
C TYR A 549 34.95 7.52 -6.06
N ARG A 550 35.13 8.82 -6.24
CA ARG A 550 34.08 9.83 -6.05
C ARG A 550 33.62 10.39 -7.38
N ILE A 551 32.32 10.29 -7.66
CA ILE A 551 31.68 10.91 -8.82
C ILE A 551 30.98 12.19 -8.34
N ARG A 552 31.02 13.25 -9.15
CA ARG A 552 30.23 14.46 -8.94
C ARG A 552 29.55 14.86 -10.26
N THR A 553 28.23 14.98 -10.21
CA THR A 553 27.39 15.38 -11.34
C THR A 553 26.79 16.77 -11.13
N GLY A 554 26.60 17.53 -12.20
CA GLY A 554 26.00 18.87 -12.12
C GLY A 554 25.60 19.49 -13.45
N TRP A 555 24.85 20.58 -13.37
CA TRP A 555 24.43 21.39 -14.52
C TRP A 555 24.30 22.85 -14.08
N GLU A 556 24.87 23.78 -14.86
CA GLU A 556 24.88 25.23 -14.56
C GLU A 556 25.30 25.59 -13.11
N GLY A 557 26.28 24.85 -12.57
CA GLY A 557 26.79 25.02 -11.21
C GLY A 557 25.96 24.30 -10.12
N ALA A 558 24.71 23.94 -10.39
CA ALA A 558 23.91 23.12 -9.50
C ALA A 558 24.43 21.67 -9.48
N LEU A 559 24.70 21.13 -8.29
CA LEU A 559 25.16 19.75 -8.11
C LEU A 559 23.99 18.82 -7.80
N TRP A 560 24.01 17.61 -8.36
CA TRP A 560 23.01 16.58 -8.10
C TRP A 560 23.66 15.19 -7.99
N GLY A 561 23.00 14.27 -7.29
CA GLY A 561 23.48 12.90 -7.08
C GLY A 561 24.88 12.73 -6.45
N PRO A 562 25.31 13.54 -5.46
CA PRO A 562 26.66 13.42 -4.89
C PRO A 562 26.85 12.11 -4.11
N SER A 563 27.54 11.15 -4.71
CA SER A 563 28.14 10.02 -3.99
C SER A 563 29.35 10.49 -3.18
N TYR A 564 29.45 10.08 -1.92
CA TYR A 564 30.60 10.31 -1.04
C TYR A 564 31.38 9.02 -0.82
#